data_AF-A0A7K3Y9B1-F1
#
_entry.id   AF-A0A7K3Y9B1-F1
#
_cell.length_a   1.000
_cell.length_b   1.000
_cell.length_c   1.000
_cell.angle_alpha   90.00
_cell.angle_beta   90.00
_cell.angle_gamma   90.00
#
_symmetry.space_group_name_H-M   'P 1'
#
loop_
_entity.id
_entity.type
_entity.pdbx_description
1 polymer ?
#
loop_
_entity_poly.entity_id
_entity_poly.type
_entity_poly.pdbx_seq_one_letter_code
_entity_poly.pdbx_strand_id
1 'polypeptide(L)' 'VKAVRAVNPDVRVLTGAGIQSGECVKIAVDLGTFGVLLASSVVKADDPGAVLRDLVSLI' A
#
# COMPACT_ATOMS: atom_id res chain seq x y z
N VAL A 1 1.03 9.11 -9.24
CA VAL A 1 1.96 9.96 -8.45
C VAL A 1 2.53 11.17 -9.20
N LYS A 2 2.85 11.06 -10.51
CA LYS A 2 3.52 12.14 -11.28
C LYS A 2 2.80 13.50 -11.24
N ALA A 3 1.47 13.52 -11.38
CA ALA A 3 0.68 14.74 -11.34
C ALA A 3 0.80 15.49 -9.98
N VAL A 4 0.71 14.76 -8.86
CA VAL A 4 0.89 15.35 -7.52
C VAL A 4 2.31 15.90 -7.34
N ARG A 5 3.32 15.12 -7.75
CA ARG A 5 4.73 15.54 -7.68
C ARG A 5 5.03 16.81 -8.49
N ALA A 6 4.36 17.01 -9.62
CA ALA A 6 4.51 18.22 -10.43
C ALA A 6 3.93 19.48 -9.74
N VAL A 7 2.94 19.30 -8.86
CA VAL A 7 2.32 20.40 -8.10
C VAL A 7 3.10 20.70 -6.83
N ASN A 8 3.43 19.67 -6.04
CA ASN A 8 4.21 19.81 -4.83
C ASN A 8 5.00 18.52 -4.54
N PRO A 9 6.33 18.53 -4.64
CA PRO A 9 7.15 17.34 -4.42
C PRO A 9 7.21 16.88 -2.95
N ASP A 10 6.84 17.73 -1.99
CA ASP A 10 6.85 17.41 -0.55
C ASP A 10 5.60 16.60 -0.13
N VAL A 11 4.57 16.56 -0.98
CA VAL A 11 3.36 15.77 -0.70
C VAL A 11 3.61 14.29 -0.98
N ARG A 12 3.58 13.49 0.10
CA ARG A 12 3.66 12.02 0.01
C ARG A 12 2.32 11.43 -0.42
N VAL A 13 2.33 10.68 -1.51
CA VAL A 13 1.13 9.99 -2.03
C VAL A 13 1.06 8.59 -1.45
N LEU A 14 -0.11 8.18 -0.99
CA LEU A 14 -0.44 6.79 -0.64
C LEU A 14 -1.45 6.25 -1.66
N THR A 15 -1.51 4.93 -1.82
CA THR A 15 -2.53 4.28 -2.67
C THR A 15 -3.35 3.28 -1.86
N GLY A 16 -4.58 3.00 -2.27
CA GLY A 16 -5.47 2.10 -1.54
C GLY A 16 -6.53 1.52 -2.46
N ALA A 17 -7.48 0.79 -1.86
CA ALA A 17 -8.48 -0.06 -2.52
C ALA A 17 -7.87 -1.29 -3.20
N GLY A 18 -8.27 -2.48 -2.75
CA GLY A 18 -7.84 -3.76 -3.33
C GLY A 18 -6.45 -4.27 -2.90
N ILE A 19 -5.78 -3.62 -1.94
CA ILE A 19 -4.50 -4.10 -1.40
C ILE A 19 -4.74 -5.29 -0.47
N GLN A 20 -4.25 -6.47 -0.88
CA GLN A 20 -4.52 -7.73 -0.19
C GLN A 20 -3.32 -8.67 -0.09
N SER A 21 -2.17 -8.31 -0.67
CA SER A 21 -0.94 -9.11 -0.59
C SER A 21 0.31 -8.24 -0.55
N GLY A 22 1.44 -8.82 -0.15
CA GLY A 22 2.76 -8.19 -0.24
C GLY A 22 3.12 -7.75 -1.67
N GLU A 23 2.69 -8.50 -2.69
CA GLU A 23 2.88 -8.14 -4.09
C GLU A 23 2.16 -6.84 -4.48
N CYS A 24 0.92 -6.65 -4.01
CA CYS A 24 0.19 -5.40 -4.21
C CYS A 24 0.97 -4.21 -3.61
N VAL A 25 1.56 -4.39 -2.41
CA VAL A 25 2.35 -3.35 -1.76
C VAL A 25 3.62 -3.05 -2.56
N LYS A 26 4.33 -4.09 -3.02
CA LYS A 26 5.51 -3.94 -3.85
C LYS A 26 5.23 -3.19 -5.14
N ILE A 27 4.19 -3.58 -5.89
CA ILE A 27 3.78 -2.91 -7.13
C ILE A 27 3.45 -1.44 -6.86
N ALA A 28 2.72 -1.17 -5.78
CA ALA A 28 2.34 0.19 -5.42
C ALA A 28 3.58 1.09 -5.19
N VAL A 29 4.57 0.59 -4.46
CA VAL A 29 5.85 1.28 -4.19
C VAL A 29 6.67 1.44 -5.46
N ASP A 30 6.76 0.39 -6.30
CA ASP A 30 7.46 0.44 -7.59
C ASP A 30 6.83 1.48 -8.54
N LEU A 31 5.53 1.73 -8.43
CA LEU A 31 4.80 2.80 -9.15
C LEU A 31 5.00 4.20 -8.54
N GLY A 32 5.75 4.30 -7.44
CA GLY A 32 6.22 5.55 -6.84
C GLY A 32 5.33 6.11 -5.72
N THR A 33 4.42 5.30 -5.17
CA THR A 33 3.70 5.65 -3.92
C THR A 33 4.66 5.57 -2.73
N PHE A 34 4.36 6.28 -1.65
CA PHE A 34 5.11 6.22 -0.38
C PHE A 34 4.64 5.09 0.54
N GLY A 35 3.45 4.56 0.30
CA GLY A 35 2.87 3.44 1.04
C GLY A 35 1.43 3.15 0.60
N VAL A 36 0.76 2.31 1.38
CA VAL A 36 -0.60 1.84 1.10
C VAL A 36 -1.58 2.16 2.23
N LEU A 37 -2.87 2.26 1.88
CA LEU A 37 -4.00 2.35 2.80
C LEU A 37 -4.83 1.07 2.72
N LEU A 38 -5.15 0.51 3.89
CA LEU A 38 -5.76 -0.82 4.06
C LEU A 38 -7.09 -0.67 4.80
N ALA A 39 -8.00 -1.62 4.60
CA ALA A 39 -9.28 -1.64 5.30
C ALA A 39 -9.79 -3.09 5.46
N SER A 40 -10.74 -3.50 4.62
CA SER A 40 -11.45 -4.77 4.75
C SER A 40 -10.55 -6.00 4.65
N SER A 41 -9.48 -5.95 3.85
CA SER A 41 -8.53 -7.06 3.68
C SER A 41 -7.81 -7.44 4.99
N VAL A 42 -7.68 -6.50 5.93
CA VAL A 42 -7.08 -6.74 7.25
C VAL A 42 -8.15 -6.90 8.31
N VAL A 43 -9.11 -5.96 8.38
CA VAL A 43 -10.09 -5.90 9.48
C VAL A 43 -11.05 -7.09 9.48
N LYS A 44 -11.31 -7.70 8.31
CA LYS A 44 -12.22 -8.86 8.18
C LYS A 44 -11.47 -10.19 8.06
N ALA A 45 -10.15 -10.21 8.20
CA ALA A 45 -9.38 -11.44 8.10
C ALA A 45 -9.52 -12.29 9.36
N ASP A 46 -9.50 -13.61 9.22
CA ASP A 46 -9.51 -14.54 10.35
C ASP A 46 -8.22 -14.42 11.19
N ASP A 47 -7.08 -14.17 10.55
CA ASP A 47 -5.81 -13.83 11.19
C ASP A 47 -5.25 -12.52 10.61
N PRO A 48 -5.63 -11.36 11.19
CA PRO A 48 -5.10 -10.06 10.78
C PRO A 48 -3.57 -9.97 10.90
N GLY A 49 -2.96 -10.70 11.84
CA GLY A 49 -1.52 -10.73 12.03
C GLY A 49 -0.80 -11.40 10.86
N ALA A 50 -1.34 -12.50 10.34
CA ALA A 50 -0.82 -13.16 9.15
C ALA A 50 -0.92 -12.26 7.92
N VAL A 51 -2.05 -11.58 7.73
CA VAL A 51 -2.22 -10.63 6.62
C VAL A 51 -1.23 -9.47 6.72
N LEU A 52 -1.06 -8.88 7.91
CA LEU A 52 -0.09 -7.80 8.10
C LEU A 52 1.35 -8.26 7.80
N ARG A 53 1.72 -9.48 8.19
CA ARG A 53 3.03 -10.08 7.85
C ARG A 53 3.20 -10.28 6.35
N ASP A 54 2.16 -10.75 5.66
CA ASP A 54 2.20 -10.91 4.20
C ASP A 54 2.36 -9.56 3.48
N LEU A 55 1.62 -8.53 3.92
CA LEU A 55 1.68 -7.19 3.35
C LEU A 55 3.09 -6.56 3.41
N VAL A 56 3.91 -6.94 4.39
CA VAL A 56 5.29 -6.45 4.54
C VAL A 56 6.36 -7.47 4.13
N SER A 57 5.98 -8.60 3.53
CA SER A 57 6.91 -9.70 3.23
C SER A 57 7.92 -9.40 2.12
N LEU A 58 7.70 -8.35 1.32
CA LEU A 58 8.49 -7.98 0.14
C LEU A 58 9.13 -6.58 0.23
N ILE A 59 9.21 -6.02 1.45
CA ILE A 59 9.75 -4.67 1.72
C ILE A 59 10.75 -4.69 2.88
#